data_AF-A0A2J4QCX6-F1
#
_entry.id   AF-A0A2J4QCX6-F1
#
_cell.length_a   1.000
_cell.length_b   1.000
_cell.length_c   1.000
_cell.angle_alpha   90.00
_cell.angle_beta   90.00
_cell.angle_gamma   90.00
#
_symmetry.space_group_name_H-M   'P 1'
#
loop_
_entity.id
_entity.type
_entity.pdbx_description
1 polymer ?
#
loop_
_entity_poly.entity_id
_entity_poly.type
_entity_poly.pdbx_seq_one_letter_code
_entity_poly.pdbx_strand_id
1 'polypeptide(L)'
;MTTLKLDTLSPRIQAHKMALVHIVKPPVCTERALHYTEAYQQHLDKPIPVRRALALAHHLAERTIWIKHDELIVGNQASEVRAAPIFPEYTVSWIEKEIDDLADRPGAGFAVSEENKRVLHEVCPWWRGQTVQDRCYGMFTDEQKALLATGIIKAEGNMTSGDAHLAVNYPLLLEKGLDGMRAKVAERRSRINLTVLEDLHG
;
A
#
# COMPACT_ATOMS: atom_id res chain seq x y z
N MET A 1 42.83 -11.07 15.02
CA MET A 1 41.42 -11.45 14.75
C MET A 1 40.54 -10.31 15.23
N THR A 2 39.48 -9.97 14.50
CA THR A 2 38.51 -8.95 14.94
C THR A 2 37.34 -9.65 15.62
N THR A 3 37.10 -9.33 16.88
CA THR A 3 35.93 -9.80 17.64
C THR A 3 34.94 -8.66 17.78
N LEU A 4 33.69 -8.88 17.34
CA LEU A 4 32.62 -7.89 17.44
C LEU A 4 31.84 -8.05 18.74
N LYS A 5 31.37 -6.93 19.29
CA LYS A 5 30.46 -6.92 20.45
C LYS A 5 29.01 -6.85 19.95
N LEU A 6 28.33 -7.99 19.99
CA LEU A 6 26.99 -8.19 19.37
C LEU A 6 25.82 -8.15 20.38
N ASP A 7 26.10 -7.87 21.65
CA ASP A 7 25.13 -7.85 22.76
C ASP A 7 24.68 -6.42 23.14
N THR A 8 25.26 -5.39 22.52
CA THR A 8 25.11 -4.01 22.96
C THR A 8 24.09 -3.28 22.07
N LEU A 9 23.06 -2.71 22.71
CA LEU A 9 22.11 -1.77 22.10
C LEU A 9 22.01 -0.54 23.00
N SER A 10 21.90 0.65 22.40
CA SER A 10 21.64 1.88 23.19
C SER A 10 20.25 1.83 23.86
N PRO A 11 20.05 2.53 24.99
CA PRO A 11 18.74 2.58 25.66
C PRO A 11 17.59 3.00 24.74
N ARG A 12 17.83 3.98 23.85
CA ARG A 12 16.86 4.42 22.83
C ARG A 12 16.39 3.27 21.94
N ILE A 13 17.32 2.47 21.43
CA ILE A 13 17.01 1.34 20.54
C ILE A 13 16.31 0.21 21.29
N GLN A 14 16.73 -0.06 22.54
CA GLN A 14 16.06 -1.06 23.37
C GLN A 14 14.59 -0.67 23.63
N ALA A 15 14.33 0.57 24.03
CA ALA A 15 12.98 1.08 24.25
C ALA A 15 12.12 1.01 22.98
N HIS A 16 12.65 1.48 21.84
CA HIS A 16 11.93 1.42 20.56
C HIS A 16 11.64 -0.04 20.16
N LYS A 17 12.62 -0.94 20.22
CA LYS A 17 12.40 -2.37 19.91
C LYS A 17 11.30 -2.97 20.78
N MET A 18 11.34 -2.74 22.10
CA MET A 18 10.34 -3.27 23.03
C MET A 18 8.94 -2.69 22.77
N ALA A 19 8.83 -1.41 22.40
CA ALA A 19 7.57 -0.80 22.01
C ALA A 19 6.93 -1.47 20.78
N LEU A 20 7.74 -1.99 19.84
CA LEU A 20 7.24 -2.65 18.63
C LEU A 20 6.89 -4.13 18.85
N VAL A 21 7.77 -4.90 19.50
CA VAL A 21 7.59 -6.37 19.63
C VAL A 21 6.49 -6.77 20.61
N HIS A 22 6.08 -5.87 21.50
CA HIS A 22 4.96 -6.11 22.41
C HIS A 22 3.58 -5.77 21.81
N ILE A 23 3.51 -5.28 20.57
CA ILE A 23 2.24 -5.10 19.85
C ILE A 23 1.78 -6.47 19.34
N VAL A 24 0.99 -7.17 20.15
CA VAL A 24 0.53 -8.54 19.89
C VAL A 24 -0.60 -8.60 18.84
N LYS A 25 -1.53 -7.62 18.87
CA LYS A 25 -2.59 -7.45 17.86
C LYS A 25 -2.43 -6.09 17.20
N PRO A 26 -1.73 -5.99 16.06
CA PRO A 26 -1.52 -4.72 15.38
C PRO A 26 -2.85 -4.11 14.90
N PRO A 27 -2.99 -2.78 14.88
CA PRO A 27 -4.20 -2.13 14.40
C PRO A 27 -4.30 -2.11 12.86
N VAL A 28 -5.49 -1.80 12.35
CA VAL A 28 -5.72 -1.46 10.93
C VAL A 28 -5.83 0.07 10.79
N CYS A 29 -5.32 0.61 9.68
CA CYS A 29 -5.46 2.02 9.31
C CYS A 29 -6.29 2.16 8.03
N THR A 30 -7.35 2.96 8.09
CA THR A 30 -8.28 3.16 6.97
C THR A 30 -8.10 4.49 6.23
N GLU A 31 -7.24 5.41 6.72
CA GLU A 31 -6.99 6.72 6.09
C GLU A 31 -6.61 6.59 4.61
N ARG A 32 -5.72 5.65 4.28
CA ARG A 32 -5.32 5.42 2.89
C ARG A 32 -6.51 4.99 2.03
N ALA A 33 -7.33 4.05 2.51
CA ALA A 33 -8.47 3.57 1.77
C ALA A 33 -9.49 4.69 1.51
N LEU A 34 -9.74 5.54 2.52
CA LEU A 34 -10.57 6.74 2.37
C LEU A 34 -9.99 7.71 1.32
N HIS A 35 -8.76 8.18 1.53
CA HIS A 35 -8.14 9.18 0.65
C HIS A 35 -8.03 8.68 -0.80
N TYR A 36 -7.68 7.41 -1.00
CA TYR A 36 -7.63 6.84 -2.35
C TYR A 36 -9.01 6.75 -2.99
N THR A 37 -10.05 6.39 -2.22
CA THR A 37 -11.42 6.32 -2.71
C THR A 37 -11.94 7.70 -3.12
N GLU A 38 -11.75 8.71 -2.27
CA GLU A 38 -12.12 10.11 -2.56
C GLU A 38 -11.45 10.61 -3.83
N ALA A 39 -10.12 10.47 -3.92
CA ALA A 39 -9.36 10.92 -5.08
C ALA A 39 -9.76 10.17 -6.35
N TYR A 40 -10.07 8.87 -6.25
CA TYR A 40 -10.54 8.10 -7.40
C TYR A 40 -11.93 8.56 -7.88
N GLN A 41 -12.85 8.82 -6.95
CA GLN A 41 -14.21 9.31 -7.26
C GLN A 41 -14.18 10.70 -7.92
N GLN A 42 -13.34 11.61 -7.41
CA GLN A 42 -13.22 12.98 -7.94
C GLN A 42 -12.49 13.06 -9.29
N HIS A 43 -11.74 12.02 -9.66
CA HIS A 43 -10.87 12.02 -10.84
C HIS A 43 -11.14 10.84 -11.78
N LEU A 44 -12.40 10.40 -11.87
CA LEU A 44 -12.84 9.39 -12.83
C LEU A 44 -12.60 9.80 -14.29
N ASP A 45 -12.51 11.10 -14.56
CA ASP A 45 -12.23 11.67 -15.87
C ASP A 45 -10.73 11.58 -16.28
N LYS A 46 -9.83 11.30 -15.33
CA LYS A 46 -8.38 11.21 -15.59
C LYS A 46 -7.95 9.80 -16.00
N PRO A 47 -6.90 9.66 -16.83
CA PRO A 47 -6.23 8.38 -17.08
C PRO A 47 -5.76 7.73 -15.77
N ILE A 48 -5.78 6.40 -15.70
CA ILE A 48 -5.45 5.63 -14.49
C ILE A 48 -4.09 6.02 -13.87
N PRO A 49 -2.98 6.18 -14.64
CA PRO A 49 -1.70 6.58 -14.05
C PRO A 49 -1.76 7.95 -13.37
N VAL A 50 -2.46 8.91 -13.97
CA VAL A 50 -2.66 10.26 -13.40
C VAL A 50 -3.54 10.18 -12.16
N ARG A 51 -4.63 9.40 -12.20
CA ARG A 51 -5.52 9.18 -11.05
C ARG A 51 -4.76 8.61 -9.84
N ARG A 52 -3.87 7.63 -10.06
CA ARG A 52 -3.02 7.06 -8.99
C ARG A 52 -2.03 8.07 -8.43
N ALA A 53 -1.44 8.92 -9.27
CA ALA A 53 -0.55 9.99 -8.82
C ALA A 53 -1.29 11.02 -7.95
N LEU A 54 -2.51 11.40 -8.36
CA LEU A 54 -3.38 12.30 -7.58
C LEU A 54 -3.80 11.67 -6.24
N ALA A 55 -4.19 10.39 -6.24
CA ALA A 55 -4.54 9.68 -5.01
C ALA A 55 -3.38 9.58 -4.01
N LEU A 56 -2.16 9.31 -4.50
CA LEU A 56 -0.97 9.33 -3.64
C LEU A 56 -0.70 10.73 -3.09
N ALA A 57 -0.79 11.77 -3.92
CA ALA A 57 -0.56 13.15 -3.49
C ALA A 57 -1.59 13.59 -2.43
N HIS A 58 -2.88 13.31 -2.66
CA HIS A 58 -3.96 13.56 -1.70
C HIS A 58 -3.70 12.83 -0.38
N HIS A 59 -3.37 11.55 -0.43
CA HIS A 59 -3.08 10.79 0.78
C HIS A 59 -1.87 11.34 1.55
N LEU A 60 -0.77 11.67 0.87
CA LEU A 60 0.43 12.21 1.53
C LEU A 60 0.22 13.60 2.13
N ALA A 61 -0.73 14.39 1.60
CA ALA A 61 -1.08 15.71 2.13
C ALA A 61 -1.95 15.62 3.40
N GLU A 62 -2.92 14.69 3.41
CA GLU A 62 -3.95 14.63 4.45
C GLU A 62 -3.67 13.61 5.57
N ARG A 63 -2.84 12.58 5.32
CA ARG A 63 -2.63 11.48 6.28
C ARG A 63 -2.06 11.96 7.61
N THR A 64 -2.34 11.21 8.66
CA THR A 64 -1.72 11.43 9.96
C THR A 64 -0.20 11.22 9.88
N ILE A 65 0.56 12.20 10.40
CA ILE A 65 2.00 12.12 10.57
C ILE A 65 2.38 12.25 12.05
N TRP A 66 3.44 11.56 12.45
CA TRP A 66 3.97 11.65 13.80
C TRP A 66 5.44 11.26 13.85
N ILE A 67 6.09 11.65 14.95
CA ILE A 67 7.43 11.21 15.34
C ILE A 67 7.28 10.55 16.71
N LYS A 68 7.83 9.34 16.88
CA LYS A 68 7.73 8.56 18.13
C LYS A 68 9.07 7.97 18.55
N HIS A 69 9.13 7.51 19.80
CA HIS A 69 10.23 6.68 20.34
C HIS A 69 11.63 7.28 20.20
N ASP A 70 11.74 8.62 20.26
CA ASP A 70 12.99 9.38 20.06
C ASP A 70 13.74 8.97 18.78
N GLU A 71 13.02 8.60 17.72
CA GLU A 71 13.61 8.05 16.51
C GLU A 71 14.48 9.08 15.76
N LEU A 72 15.63 8.63 15.26
CA LEU A 72 16.56 9.46 14.49
C LEU A 72 16.26 9.45 13.00
N ILE A 73 15.55 8.42 12.53
CA ILE A 73 15.05 8.29 11.17
C ILE A 73 13.54 8.35 11.26
N VAL A 74 12.96 9.44 10.77
CA VAL A 74 11.52 9.72 10.89
C VAL A 74 10.75 9.22 9.67
N GLY A 75 9.46 8.99 9.85
CA GLY A 75 8.54 8.64 8.78
C GLY A 75 7.64 7.47 9.18
N ASN A 76 6.38 7.76 9.48
CA ASN A 76 5.37 6.76 9.78
C ASN A 76 4.60 6.34 8.52
N GLN A 77 4.24 5.06 8.43
CA GLN A 77 3.46 4.49 7.32
C GLN A 77 1.95 4.77 7.44
N ALA A 78 1.44 4.82 8.67
CA ALA A 78 0.02 4.87 8.97
C ALA A 78 -0.24 5.67 10.27
N SER A 79 -1.50 5.86 10.64
CA SER A 79 -1.93 6.67 11.79
C SER A 79 -1.45 6.13 13.14
N GLU A 80 -1.28 4.82 13.28
CA GLU A 80 -0.84 4.17 14.52
C GLU A 80 0.45 3.33 14.33
N VAL A 81 1.12 3.03 15.45
CA VAL A 81 2.34 2.21 15.45
C VAL A 81 1.99 0.80 14.99
N ARG A 82 2.78 0.25 14.06
CA ARG A 82 2.58 -1.09 13.47
C ARG A 82 1.23 -1.30 12.76
N ALA A 83 0.48 -0.23 12.49
CA ALA A 83 -0.81 -0.34 11.82
C ALA A 83 -0.67 -0.80 10.36
N ALA A 84 -1.55 -1.70 9.93
CA ALA A 84 -1.64 -2.11 8.53
C ALA A 84 -2.60 -1.21 7.75
N PRO A 85 -2.14 -0.44 6.75
CA PRO A 85 -3.05 0.32 5.89
C PRO A 85 -3.85 -0.60 4.95
N ILE A 86 -5.05 -0.17 4.57
CA ILE A 86 -5.90 -0.88 3.60
C ILE A 86 -5.68 -0.36 2.18
N PHE A 87 -5.65 -1.30 1.22
CA PHE A 87 -5.39 -1.06 -0.20
C PHE A 87 -6.53 -1.60 -1.07
N PRO A 88 -7.67 -0.90 -1.12
CA PRO A 88 -8.89 -1.44 -1.70
C PRO A 88 -8.83 -1.61 -3.22
N GLU A 89 -7.86 -1.00 -3.89
CA GLU A 89 -7.71 -1.11 -5.35
C GLU A 89 -7.30 -2.52 -5.83
N TYR A 90 -6.71 -3.35 -4.95
CA TYR A 90 -6.28 -4.70 -5.31
C TYR A 90 -7.40 -5.71 -5.08
N THR A 91 -8.06 -5.65 -3.92
CA THR A 91 -9.21 -6.48 -3.58
C THR A 91 -9.97 -5.89 -2.39
N VAL A 92 -11.27 -6.16 -2.33
CA VAL A 92 -12.12 -5.97 -1.14
C VAL A 92 -12.80 -7.26 -0.69
N SER A 93 -12.65 -8.35 -1.45
CA SER A 93 -13.40 -9.61 -1.24
C SER A 93 -13.13 -10.26 0.11
N TRP A 94 -11.87 -10.34 0.53
CA TRP A 94 -11.51 -10.88 1.84
C TRP A 94 -11.83 -9.90 2.97
N ILE A 95 -11.73 -8.58 2.70
CA ILE A 95 -12.00 -7.54 3.71
C ILE A 95 -13.45 -7.65 4.15
N GLU A 96 -14.39 -7.65 3.21
CA GLU A 96 -15.82 -7.73 3.53
C GLU A 96 -16.23 -9.04 4.22
N LYS A 97 -15.51 -10.14 3.95
CA LYS A 97 -15.79 -11.44 4.57
C LYS A 97 -15.23 -11.57 5.98
N GLU A 98 -14.12 -10.90 6.27
CA GLU A 98 -13.36 -11.14 7.50
C GLU A 98 -13.36 -9.95 8.45
N ILE A 99 -13.91 -8.79 8.07
CA ILE A 99 -13.79 -7.53 8.82
C ILE A 99 -14.18 -7.65 10.31
N ASP A 100 -15.17 -8.48 10.62
CA ASP A 100 -15.63 -8.73 11.99
C ASP A 100 -14.85 -9.84 12.72
N ASP A 101 -14.15 -10.69 11.98
CA ASP A 101 -13.43 -11.87 12.48
C ASP A 101 -11.90 -11.67 12.53
N LEU A 102 -11.39 -10.52 12.05
CA LEU A 102 -9.96 -10.23 11.93
C LEU A 102 -9.21 -10.32 13.27
N ALA A 103 -9.86 -10.06 14.39
CA ALA A 103 -9.23 -10.02 15.71
C ALA A 103 -8.76 -11.40 16.21
N ASP A 104 -9.41 -12.48 15.77
CA ASP A 104 -9.24 -13.82 16.33
C ASP A 104 -8.50 -14.79 15.39
N ARG A 105 -7.99 -14.28 14.27
CA ARG A 105 -7.19 -15.07 13.33
C ARG A 105 -5.91 -15.62 13.99
N PRO A 106 -5.73 -16.95 14.07
CA PRO A 106 -4.54 -17.54 14.68
C PRO A 106 -3.26 -17.10 13.97
N GLY A 107 -2.36 -16.43 14.69
CA GLY A 107 -1.08 -15.94 14.16
C GLY A 107 -1.16 -14.76 13.19
N ALA A 108 -2.35 -14.23 12.92
CA ALA A 108 -2.57 -13.12 11.97
C ALA A 108 -3.69 -12.16 12.44
N GLY A 109 -3.90 -12.06 13.76
CA GLY A 109 -4.96 -11.25 14.34
C GLY A 109 -4.66 -9.75 14.27
N PHE A 110 -5.63 -8.96 13.79
CA PHE A 110 -5.56 -7.50 13.76
C PHE A 110 -6.65 -6.88 14.63
N ALA A 111 -6.32 -5.81 15.35
CA ALA A 111 -7.30 -5.00 16.05
C ALA A 111 -7.99 -4.06 15.06
N VAL A 112 -9.31 -4.20 14.91
CA VAL A 112 -10.12 -3.32 14.07
C VAL A 112 -11.12 -2.61 14.97
N SER A 113 -10.99 -1.29 15.10
CA SER A 113 -11.95 -0.47 15.81
C SER A 113 -13.29 -0.43 15.06
N GLU A 114 -14.40 -0.24 15.78
CA GLU A 114 -15.73 -0.10 15.18
C GLU A 114 -15.79 1.05 14.15
N GLU A 115 -15.04 2.13 14.38
CA GLU A 115 -14.89 3.22 13.41
C GLU A 115 -14.21 2.76 12.11
N ASN A 116 -13.13 1.98 12.20
CA ASN A 116 -12.48 1.42 11.02
C ASN A 116 -13.38 0.44 10.27
N LYS A 117 -14.20 -0.34 10.99
CA LYS A 117 -15.21 -1.21 10.35
C LYS A 117 -16.23 -0.38 9.59
N ARG A 118 -16.79 0.67 10.22
CA ARG A 118 -17.74 1.60 9.58
C ARG A 118 -17.16 2.19 8.29
N VAL A 119 -15.94 2.69 8.35
CA VAL A 119 -15.23 3.23 7.18
C VAL A 119 -15.10 2.18 6.07
N LEU A 120 -14.72 0.94 6.40
CA LEU A 120 -14.57 -0.11 5.39
C LEU A 120 -15.90 -0.55 4.80
N HIS A 121 -16.99 -0.56 5.57
CA HIS A 121 -18.33 -0.78 5.05
C HIS A 121 -18.79 0.32 4.07
N GLU A 122 -18.31 1.55 4.23
CA GLU A 122 -18.58 2.66 3.30
C GLU A 122 -17.70 2.58 2.04
N VAL A 123 -16.42 2.25 2.20
CA VAL A 123 -15.43 2.25 1.10
C VAL A 123 -15.54 1.02 0.20
N CYS A 124 -15.60 -0.19 0.78
CA CYS A 124 -15.50 -1.44 0.01
C CYS A 124 -16.55 -1.59 -1.09
N PRO A 125 -17.84 -1.23 -0.89
CA PRO A 125 -18.86 -1.35 -1.93
C PRO A 125 -18.53 -0.62 -3.23
N TRP A 126 -17.87 0.55 -3.14
CA TRP A 126 -17.53 1.35 -4.31
C TRP A 126 -16.46 0.68 -5.18
N TRP A 127 -15.57 -0.11 -4.58
CA TRP A 127 -14.47 -0.77 -5.30
C TRP A 127 -14.87 -2.07 -6.00
N ARG A 128 -16.01 -2.66 -5.66
CA ARG A 128 -16.48 -3.92 -6.26
C ARG A 128 -16.54 -3.83 -7.79
N GLY A 129 -15.98 -4.82 -8.48
CA GLY A 129 -15.88 -4.89 -9.94
C GLY A 129 -14.77 -4.02 -10.54
N GLN A 130 -14.12 -3.17 -9.74
CA GLN A 130 -13.02 -2.30 -10.17
C GLN A 130 -11.66 -2.77 -9.68
N THR A 131 -11.63 -3.72 -8.74
CA THR A 131 -10.40 -4.24 -8.15
C THR A 131 -9.59 -5.12 -9.12
N VAL A 132 -8.30 -5.28 -8.85
CA VAL A 132 -7.45 -6.21 -9.61
C VAL A 132 -8.02 -7.63 -9.56
N GLN A 133 -8.36 -8.14 -8.37
CA GLN A 133 -8.91 -9.48 -8.22
C GLN A 133 -10.21 -9.66 -9.01
N ASP A 134 -11.17 -8.73 -8.93
CA ASP A 134 -12.43 -8.84 -9.65
C ASP A 134 -12.21 -8.89 -11.17
N ARG A 135 -11.29 -8.08 -11.69
CA ARG A 135 -10.96 -8.04 -13.12
C ARG A 135 -10.21 -9.29 -13.58
N CYS A 136 -9.34 -9.87 -12.75
CA CYS A 136 -8.74 -11.18 -13.01
C CYS A 136 -9.83 -12.25 -13.18
N TYR A 137 -10.78 -12.33 -12.24
CA TYR A 137 -11.90 -13.29 -12.32
C TYR A 137 -12.87 -13.00 -13.47
N GLY A 138 -12.96 -11.75 -13.93
CA GLY A 138 -13.69 -11.36 -15.14
C GLY A 138 -13.03 -11.85 -16.44
N MET A 139 -11.74 -12.21 -16.41
CA MET A 139 -10.99 -12.68 -17.59
C MET A 139 -10.66 -14.17 -17.55
N PHE A 140 -10.60 -14.80 -16.37
CA PHE A 140 -10.28 -16.22 -16.28
C PHE A 140 -11.34 -17.10 -16.94
N THR A 141 -10.89 -18.14 -17.63
CA THR A 141 -11.75 -19.23 -18.12
C THR A 141 -12.29 -20.04 -16.95
N ASP A 142 -13.35 -20.82 -17.17
CA ASP A 142 -13.92 -21.68 -16.13
C ASP A 142 -12.92 -22.74 -15.63
N GLU A 143 -12.08 -23.26 -16.53
CA GLU A 143 -10.98 -24.16 -16.16
C GLU A 143 -9.98 -23.49 -15.22
N GLN A 144 -9.56 -22.26 -15.51
CA GLN A 144 -8.62 -21.50 -14.68
C GLN A 144 -9.21 -21.20 -13.29
N LYS A 145 -10.50 -20.87 -13.23
CA LYS A 145 -11.22 -20.68 -11.96
C LYS A 145 -11.26 -21.98 -11.16
N ALA A 146 -11.55 -23.11 -11.81
CA ALA A 146 -11.55 -24.42 -11.16
C ALA A 146 -10.17 -24.79 -10.60
N LEU A 147 -9.09 -24.57 -11.37
CA LEU A 147 -7.72 -24.79 -10.92
C LEU A 147 -7.38 -23.99 -9.66
N LEU A 148 -7.69 -22.68 -9.64
CA LEU A 148 -7.48 -21.83 -8.47
C LEU A 148 -8.30 -22.30 -7.25
N ALA A 149 -9.56 -22.71 -7.47
CA ALA A 149 -10.46 -23.17 -6.42
C ALA A 149 -9.96 -24.46 -5.74
N THR A 150 -9.30 -25.36 -6.48
CA THR A 150 -8.69 -26.57 -5.88
C THR A 150 -7.45 -26.25 -5.04
N GLY A 151 -6.81 -25.11 -5.26
CA GLY A 151 -5.56 -24.73 -4.60
C GLY A 151 -4.31 -25.44 -5.13
N ILE A 152 -4.41 -26.26 -6.19
CA ILE A 152 -3.24 -26.91 -6.82
C ILE A 152 -2.31 -25.90 -7.49
N ILE A 153 -2.89 -24.83 -8.05
CA ILE A 153 -2.19 -23.63 -8.52
C ILE A 153 -2.75 -22.46 -7.71
N LYS A 154 -1.87 -21.62 -7.15
CA LYS A 154 -2.27 -20.45 -6.37
C LYS A 154 -1.53 -19.20 -6.83
N ALA A 155 -2.28 -18.13 -7.04
CA ALA A 155 -1.77 -16.79 -7.39
C ALA A 155 -2.41 -15.69 -6.52
N GLU A 156 -2.88 -16.04 -5.32
CA GLU A 156 -3.63 -15.13 -4.44
C GLU A 156 -2.85 -13.85 -4.12
N GLY A 157 -1.54 -13.96 -3.85
CA GLY A 157 -0.70 -12.81 -3.54
C GLY A 157 -0.65 -11.78 -4.68
N ASN A 158 -0.66 -12.24 -5.94
CA ASN A 158 -0.63 -11.37 -7.11
C ASN A 158 -1.95 -10.63 -7.34
N MET A 159 -3.08 -11.25 -7.00
CA MET A 159 -4.40 -10.65 -7.19
C MET A 159 -4.80 -9.73 -6.03
N THR A 160 -4.22 -9.92 -4.84
CA THR A 160 -4.62 -9.22 -3.61
C THR A 160 -3.64 -8.15 -3.15
N SER A 161 -2.50 -7.98 -3.83
CA SER A 161 -1.49 -6.97 -3.50
C SER A 161 -0.79 -6.44 -4.74
N GLY A 162 -0.03 -5.34 -4.58
CA GLY A 162 0.87 -4.87 -5.63
C GLY A 162 2.13 -5.72 -5.71
N ASP A 163 2.74 -5.80 -6.88
CA ASP A 163 3.89 -6.70 -7.13
C ASP A 163 5.07 -6.43 -6.19
N ALA A 164 5.56 -5.19 -6.09
CA ALA A 164 6.82 -4.85 -5.42
C ALA A 164 8.01 -5.70 -5.94
N HIS A 165 8.52 -6.66 -5.16
CA HIS A 165 9.59 -7.62 -5.52
C HIS A 165 10.74 -7.06 -6.38
N LEU A 166 11.21 -5.85 -6.06
CA LEU A 166 12.29 -5.15 -6.77
C LEU A 166 13.13 -4.30 -5.81
N ALA A 167 14.33 -3.92 -6.25
CA ALA A 167 15.12 -2.87 -5.64
C ALA A 167 15.09 -1.62 -6.52
N VAL A 168 14.69 -0.48 -5.96
CA VAL A 168 14.73 0.80 -6.67
C VAL A 168 16.16 1.34 -6.76
N ASN A 169 16.41 2.24 -7.70
CA ASN A 169 17.72 2.84 -7.90
C ASN A 169 18.01 3.94 -6.84
N TYR A 170 18.33 3.52 -5.62
CA TYR A 170 18.72 4.43 -4.54
C TYR A 170 19.94 5.30 -4.88
N PRO A 171 21.01 4.81 -5.55
CA PRO A 171 22.12 5.66 -5.96
C PRO A 171 21.67 6.86 -6.81
N LEU A 172 20.80 6.63 -7.79
CA LEU A 172 20.25 7.71 -8.62
C LEU A 172 19.45 8.72 -7.80
N LEU A 173 18.61 8.25 -6.87
CA LEU A 173 17.81 9.14 -6.02
C LEU A 173 18.69 9.97 -5.08
N LEU A 174 19.72 9.37 -4.47
CA LEU A 174 20.64 10.06 -3.57
C LEU A 174 21.53 11.06 -4.33
N GLU A 175 21.92 10.74 -5.56
CA GLU A 175 22.73 11.62 -6.40
C GLU A 175 21.92 12.83 -6.93
N LYS A 176 20.69 12.59 -7.40
CA LYS A 176 19.88 13.63 -8.06
C LYS A 176 18.94 14.38 -7.12
N GLY A 177 18.54 13.77 -6.01
CA GLY A 177 17.44 14.27 -5.18
C GLY A 177 16.09 14.29 -5.93
N LEU A 178 15.02 14.68 -5.24
CA LEU A 178 13.69 14.76 -5.86
C LEU A 178 13.62 15.82 -6.97
N ASP A 179 14.28 16.96 -6.81
CA ASP A 179 14.29 18.01 -7.84
C ASP A 179 15.05 17.58 -9.11
N GLY A 180 16.17 16.86 -8.97
CA GLY A 180 16.87 16.29 -10.12
C GLY A 180 16.04 15.22 -10.84
N MET A 181 15.25 14.42 -10.11
CA MET A 181 14.29 13.50 -10.72
C MET A 181 13.19 14.24 -11.48
N ARG A 182 12.66 15.35 -10.95
CA ARG A 182 11.68 16.20 -11.64
C ARG A 182 12.27 16.83 -12.90
N ALA A 183 13.51 17.34 -12.84
CA ALA A 183 14.20 17.91 -14.00
C ALA A 183 14.42 16.86 -15.10
N LYS A 184 14.82 15.64 -14.74
CA LYS A 184 14.95 14.51 -15.67
C LYS A 184 13.62 14.20 -16.36
N VAL A 185 12.51 14.18 -15.63
CA VAL A 185 11.17 13.95 -16.19
C VAL A 185 10.73 15.12 -17.08
N ALA A 186 11.00 16.37 -16.69
CA ALA A 186 10.66 17.56 -17.48
C ALA A 186 11.40 17.58 -18.83
N GLU A 187 12.68 17.24 -18.82
CA GLU A 187 13.49 17.09 -20.04
C GLU A 187 12.90 16.00 -20.95
N ARG A 188 12.53 14.82 -20.42
CA ARG A 188 11.86 13.78 -21.22
C ARG A 188 10.53 14.25 -21.79
N ARG A 189 9.74 15.00 -21.02
CA ARG A 189 8.45 15.55 -21.47
C ARG A 189 8.60 16.57 -22.60
N SER A 190 9.70 17.34 -22.63
CA SER A 190 9.96 18.29 -23.73
C SER A 190 10.14 17.62 -25.10
N ARG A 191 10.40 16.30 -25.11
CA ARG A 191 10.61 15.46 -26.29
C ARG A 191 9.37 14.66 -26.69
N ILE A 192 8.21 14.94 -26.11
CA ILE A 192 6.95 14.25 -26.42
C ILE A 192 6.27 14.95 -27.59
N ASN A 193 5.93 14.20 -28.64
CA ASN A 193 5.06 14.67 -29.71
C ASN A 193 3.64 14.16 -29.51
N LEU A 194 2.70 15.06 -29.23
CA LEU A 194 1.28 14.71 -29.00
C LEU A 194 0.55 14.22 -30.27
N THR A 195 1.19 14.26 -31.44
CA THR A 195 0.67 13.66 -32.69
C THR A 195 1.20 12.25 -32.94
N VAL A 196 2.00 11.70 -32.02
CA VAL A 196 2.55 10.33 -32.08
C VAL A 196 1.93 9.52 -30.94
N LEU A 197 1.24 8.43 -31.27
CA LEU A 197 0.49 7.65 -30.27
C LEU A 197 1.43 6.98 -29.26
N GLU A 198 2.57 6.46 -29.72
CA GLU A 198 3.56 5.77 -28.89
C GLU A 198 4.16 6.68 -27.83
N ASP A 199 4.28 7.98 -28.13
CA ASP A 199 4.76 8.99 -27.18
C ASP A 199 3.78 9.22 -26.02
N LEU A 200 2.54 8.74 -26.11
CA LEU A 200 1.54 8.83 -25.03
C LEU A 200 1.56 7.62 -24.09
N HIS A 201 2.21 6.51 -24.47
CA HIS A 201 2.13 5.23 -23.74
C HIS A 201 3.43 4.77 -23.06
N GLY A 202 4.59 5.32 -23.43
CA GLY A 202 5.86 5.08 -22.73
C GLY A 202 6.50 3.72 -23.04
#